data_AF-A0A4Y8L8T0-F1
#
_entry.id   AF-A0A4Y8L8T0-F1
#
_cell.length_a   1.000
_cell.length_b   1.000
_cell.length_c   1.000
_cell.angle_alpha   90.00
_cell.angle_beta   90.00
_cell.angle_gamma   90.00
#
_symmetry.space_group_name_H-M   'P 1'
#
loop_
_entity.id
_entity.type
_entity.pdbx_description
1 polymer ?
#
loop_
_entity_poly.entity_id
_entity_poly.type
_entity_poly.pdbx_seq_one_letter_code
_entity_poly.pdbx_strand_id
1 'polypeptide(L)'
;MNKLFFISVIVCTCLQSIKAQLSFSTWSSNYMSVNSYQGYTASDAMVTRFTYSGTNLNISNWKLSVSVQTPIKSTDGTAEFPSDKIAFIPINTVGQAQPKAIPTISEIGMPSIVPLNGSSEVYLVPRSNAPLYNVSAYNSYYDLQLHYNIQVLPGAYLKDLQGGYNQKTYWLALTFRAYGSNNELIGSYQQTYQIDVFKLTDSPIEENTYSIRISSEAQKGFLEMKSLADYASGVKVVYSSGLNVITNVPYQISLRSVSPQFVSDKGSTLPLNVVKMHLVPVGSNSASVSTIELSNTSQIIADGPSTKNAQSYYDIQYWTSPADNQLIEAVMAEYSTTLLYEITPK
;
A
#
# COMPACT_ATOMS: atom_id res chain seq x y z
N MET A 1 -0.63 -46.52 74.91
CA MET A 1 -1.56 -46.55 73.78
C MET A 1 -2.42 -45.29 73.83
N ASN A 2 -2.34 -44.50 72.76
CA ASN A 2 -3.23 -43.44 72.26
C ASN A 2 -3.56 -42.18 73.08
N LYS A 3 -2.79 -41.13 72.72
CA LYS A 3 -3.15 -39.71 72.70
C LYS A 3 -4.39 -39.49 71.81
N LEU A 4 -5.31 -38.61 72.19
CA LEU A 4 -6.23 -37.99 71.23
C LEU A 4 -6.30 -36.48 71.50
N PHE A 5 -5.77 -35.77 70.51
CA PHE A 5 -5.55 -34.34 70.39
C PHE A 5 -6.85 -33.68 69.96
N PHE A 6 -7.25 -32.58 70.61
CA PHE A 6 -8.28 -31.68 70.09
C PHE A 6 -7.72 -30.94 68.88
N ILE A 7 -8.33 -31.11 67.70
CA ILE A 7 -8.06 -30.30 66.51
C ILE A 7 -9.28 -29.43 66.25
N SER A 8 -9.05 -28.12 66.32
CA SER A 8 -9.97 -27.05 65.95
C SER A 8 -10.18 -27.03 64.43
N VAL A 9 -11.43 -27.10 63.98
CA VAL A 9 -11.82 -26.92 62.58
C VAL A 9 -12.13 -25.44 62.37
N ILE A 10 -11.19 -24.71 61.76
CA ILE A 10 -11.42 -23.36 61.23
C ILE A 10 -12.09 -23.52 59.87
N VAL A 11 -13.39 -23.23 59.81
CA VAL A 11 -14.15 -23.10 58.56
C VAL A 11 -13.76 -21.77 57.93
N CYS A 12 -12.81 -21.79 57.00
CA CYS A 12 -12.49 -20.65 56.15
C CYS A 12 -13.49 -20.61 54.99
N THR A 13 -14.58 -19.85 55.16
CA THR A 13 -15.51 -19.55 54.08
C THR A 13 -14.81 -18.63 53.07
N CYS A 14 -14.30 -19.21 51.99
CA CYS A 14 -13.92 -18.46 50.79
C CYS A 14 -15.18 -17.78 50.21
N LEU A 15 -15.39 -16.52 50.58
CA LEU A 15 -16.25 -15.60 49.84
C LEU A 15 -15.66 -15.44 48.44
N GLN A 16 -16.12 -16.25 47.49
CA GLN A 16 -15.84 -16.02 46.08
C GLN A 16 -16.63 -14.78 45.66
N SER A 17 -15.99 -13.61 45.75
CA SER A 17 -16.45 -12.42 45.06
C SER A 17 -16.42 -12.72 43.55
N ILE A 18 -17.59 -12.99 42.97
CA ILE A 18 -17.78 -13.08 41.51
C ILE A 18 -17.49 -11.68 40.96
N LYS A 19 -16.24 -11.43 40.60
CA LYS A 19 -15.90 -10.24 39.81
C LYS A 19 -16.59 -10.42 38.47
N ALA A 20 -17.44 -9.47 38.11
CA ALA A 20 -17.98 -9.41 36.76
C ALA A 20 -16.82 -9.33 35.76
N GLN A 21 -16.79 -10.25 34.81
CA GLN A 21 -15.73 -10.33 33.81
C GLN A 21 -16.18 -9.58 32.56
N LEU A 22 -15.31 -8.71 32.04
CA LEU A 22 -15.49 -8.12 30.71
C LEU A 22 -15.54 -9.27 29.68
N SER A 23 -16.60 -9.31 28.89
CA SER A 23 -16.79 -10.29 27.83
C SER A 23 -16.56 -9.66 26.46
N PHE A 24 -15.93 -10.45 25.58
CA PHE A 24 -15.64 -10.07 24.20
C PHE A 24 -16.25 -11.11 23.25
N SER A 25 -16.98 -10.65 22.24
CA SER A 25 -17.57 -11.51 21.21
C SER A 25 -17.56 -10.83 19.85
N THR A 26 -17.82 -11.61 18.81
CA THR A 26 -17.92 -11.14 17.43
C THR A 26 -19.00 -11.92 16.71
N TRP A 27 -19.72 -11.26 15.80
CA TRP A 27 -20.61 -11.94 14.86
C TRP A 27 -20.53 -11.26 13.50
N SER A 28 -20.97 -11.98 12.49
CA SER A 28 -21.08 -11.49 11.12
C SER A 28 -22.52 -11.54 10.65
N SER A 29 -22.84 -10.72 9.66
CA SER A 29 -24.11 -10.77 8.95
C SER A 29 -23.88 -11.35 7.54
N ASN A 30 -24.67 -12.37 7.19
CA ASN A 30 -24.77 -12.92 5.82
C ASN A 30 -23.41 -13.31 5.16
N TYR A 31 -23.38 -13.22 3.83
CA TYR A 31 -22.29 -13.48 2.90
C TYR A 31 -22.18 -12.28 1.95
N MET A 32 -21.09 -12.20 1.18
CA MET A 32 -20.97 -11.24 0.09
C MET A 32 -20.92 -11.92 -1.27
N SER A 33 -21.46 -11.23 -2.29
CA SER A 33 -21.43 -11.65 -3.68
C SER A 33 -20.59 -10.68 -4.51
N VAL A 34 -19.50 -11.17 -5.08
CA VAL A 34 -18.63 -10.41 -6.00
C VAL A 34 -18.95 -10.82 -7.42
N ASN A 35 -19.37 -9.86 -8.24
CA ASN A 35 -19.74 -10.06 -9.65
C ASN A 35 -19.15 -8.98 -10.57
N SER A 36 -18.20 -8.19 -10.08
CA SER A 36 -17.57 -7.10 -10.80
C SER A 36 -16.08 -6.98 -10.45
N TYR A 37 -15.27 -6.56 -11.41
CA TYR A 37 -13.86 -6.21 -11.22
C TYR A 37 -13.65 -4.98 -10.33
N GLN A 38 -14.71 -4.23 -10.02
CA GLN A 38 -14.70 -3.14 -9.04
C GLN A 38 -14.68 -3.66 -7.58
N GLY A 39 -14.71 -4.97 -7.38
CA GLY A 39 -14.83 -5.58 -6.06
C GLY A 39 -16.24 -5.45 -5.50
N TYR A 40 -16.36 -5.51 -4.17
CA TYR A 40 -17.64 -5.37 -3.50
C TYR A 40 -17.43 -4.93 -2.05
N THR A 41 -18.34 -4.11 -1.52
CA THR A 41 -18.34 -3.74 -0.10
C THR A 41 -19.63 -4.23 0.54
N ALA A 42 -19.52 -5.24 1.41
CA ALA A 42 -20.64 -5.69 2.21
C ALA A 42 -20.83 -4.75 3.40
N SER A 43 -22.00 -4.10 3.43
CA SER A 43 -22.34 -3.16 4.49
C SER A 43 -22.64 -3.90 5.79
N ASP A 44 -22.15 -3.39 6.92
CA ASP A 44 -22.41 -3.91 8.26
C ASP A 44 -22.20 -5.45 8.39
N ALA A 45 -21.13 -5.92 7.73
CA ALA A 45 -20.82 -7.33 7.56
C ALA A 45 -20.26 -8.00 8.82
N MET A 46 -19.64 -7.23 9.71
CA MET A 46 -19.01 -7.74 10.93
C MET A 46 -19.21 -6.78 12.10
N VAL A 47 -19.49 -7.34 13.28
CA VAL A 47 -19.59 -6.57 14.52
C VAL A 47 -18.77 -7.22 15.63
N THR A 48 -17.94 -6.44 16.29
CA THR A 48 -17.21 -6.87 17.50
C THR A 48 -17.81 -6.18 18.72
N ARG A 49 -17.96 -6.89 19.84
CA ARG A 49 -18.70 -6.40 21.01
C ARG A 49 -17.95 -6.64 22.31
N PHE A 50 -17.97 -5.62 23.16
CA PHE A 50 -17.52 -5.67 24.55
C PHE A 50 -18.73 -5.49 25.48
N THR A 51 -18.92 -6.41 26.43
CA THR A 51 -19.99 -6.31 27.43
C THR A 51 -19.47 -6.49 28.85
N TYR A 52 -20.06 -5.76 29.78
CA TYR A 52 -19.71 -5.85 31.20
C TYR A 52 -20.90 -5.46 32.07
N SER A 53 -21.11 -6.11 33.21
CA SER A 53 -22.15 -5.77 34.18
C SER A 53 -21.50 -5.63 35.55
N GLY A 54 -21.32 -4.43 36.04
CA GLY A 54 -20.59 -4.20 37.28
C GLY A 54 -20.50 -2.72 37.63
N THR A 55 -19.66 -2.39 38.61
CA THR A 55 -19.50 -1.02 39.11
C THR A 55 -18.20 -0.35 38.68
N ASN A 56 -17.22 -1.11 38.16
CA ASN A 56 -15.89 -0.59 37.91
C ASN A 56 -15.20 -1.26 36.72
N LEU A 57 -15.42 -0.72 35.52
CA LEU A 57 -14.67 -1.00 34.30
C LEU A 57 -13.91 0.27 33.90
N ASN A 58 -12.59 0.18 33.81
CA ASN A 58 -11.75 1.24 33.26
C ASN A 58 -10.48 0.65 32.66
N ILE A 59 -10.51 0.34 31.37
CA ILE A 59 -9.37 -0.21 30.62
C ILE A 59 -8.93 0.81 29.58
N SER A 60 -7.82 1.48 29.86
CA SER A 60 -7.20 2.44 28.95
C SER A 60 -6.39 1.75 27.85
N ASN A 61 -6.10 2.44 26.74
CA ASN A 61 -5.13 1.98 25.72
C ASN A 61 -5.39 0.56 25.17
N TRP A 62 -6.63 0.07 25.24
CA TRP A 62 -6.99 -1.24 24.74
C TRP A 62 -6.82 -1.33 23.22
N LYS A 63 -6.71 -2.55 22.72
CA LYS A 63 -6.48 -2.84 21.29
C LYS A 63 -7.42 -3.92 20.80
N LEU A 64 -7.65 -3.93 19.50
CA LEU A 64 -8.41 -4.96 18.81
C LEU A 64 -7.68 -5.28 17.50
N SER A 65 -7.35 -6.56 17.32
CA SER A 65 -6.76 -7.07 16.10
C SER A 65 -7.62 -8.16 15.46
N VAL A 66 -7.35 -8.40 14.17
CA VAL A 66 -7.88 -9.51 13.40
C VAL A 66 -6.75 -10.15 12.59
N SER A 67 -6.79 -11.46 12.43
CA SER A 67 -5.88 -12.22 11.57
C SER A 67 -6.64 -13.32 10.81
N VAL A 68 -6.13 -13.74 9.66
CA VAL A 68 -6.65 -14.90 8.94
C VAL A 68 -6.09 -16.18 9.55
N GLN A 69 -6.94 -17.18 9.83
CA GLN A 69 -6.50 -18.44 10.44
C GLN A 69 -5.76 -19.36 9.46
N THR A 70 -6.31 -19.49 8.26
CA THR A 70 -5.84 -20.39 7.22
C THR A 70 -5.94 -19.70 5.86
N PRO A 71 -5.12 -20.08 4.87
CA PRO A 71 -5.27 -19.60 3.50
C PRO A 71 -6.73 -19.67 3.03
N ILE A 72 -7.22 -18.62 2.37
CA ILE A 72 -8.63 -18.47 1.98
C ILE A 72 -8.85 -19.26 0.69
N LYS A 73 -9.00 -20.57 0.80
CA LYS A 73 -9.16 -21.44 -0.37
C LYS A 73 -10.62 -21.52 -0.81
N SER A 74 -10.81 -21.72 -2.11
CA SER A 74 -12.12 -22.06 -2.66
C SER A 74 -12.59 -23.42 -2.11
N THR A 75 -13.89 -23.63 -2.04
CA THR A 75 -14.47 -24.90 -1.53
C THR A 75 -14.04 -26.14 -2.33
N ASP A 76 -13.66 -25.97 -3.60
CA ASP A 76 -13.10 -27.01 -4.46
C ASP A 76 -11.56 -27.14 -4.37
N GLY A 77 -10.91 -26.25 -3.60
CA GLY A 77 -9.45 -26.22 -3.40
C GLY A 77 -8.63 -25.73 -4.61
N THR A 78 -9.27 -25.26 -5.68
CA THR A 78 -8.60 -24.89 -6.94
C THR A 78 -7.99 -23.50 -6.96
N ALA A 79 -8.43 -22.62 -6.07
CA ALA A 79 -8.00 -21.22 -6.04
C ALA A 79 -7.83 -20.73 -4.59
N GLU A 80 -7.01 -19.69 -4.43
CA GLU A 80 -6.76 -19.04 -3.15
C GLU A 80 -7.03 -17.55 -3.28
N PHE A 81 -7.89 -17.02 -2.41
CA PHE A 81 -8.22 -15.61 -2.34
C PHE A 81 -7.10 -14.85 -1.62
N PRO A 82 -6.44 -13.86 -2.26
CA PRO A 82 -5.40 -13.09 -1.60
C PRO A 82 -5.96 -12.28 -0.43
N SER A 83 -5.49 -12.55 0.78
CA SER A 83 -6.02 -11.90 1.98
C SER A 83 -5.82 -10.38 1.98
N ASP A 84 -4.73 -9.88 1.39
CA ASP A 84 -4.41 -8.46 1.27
C ASP A 84 -5.40 -7.68 0.39
N LYS A 85 -6.27 -8.39 -0.33
CA LYS A 85 -7.36 -7.83 -1.12
C LYS A 85 -8.69 -7.75 -0.37
N ILE A 86 -8.70 -8.07 0.92
CA ILE A 86 -9.87 -7.95 1.81
C ILE A 86 -9.54 -6.93 2.90
N ALA A 87 -10.43 -5.97 3.12
CA ALA A 87 -10.24 -4.92 4.11
C ALA A 87 -11.47 -4.70 5.00
N PHE A 88 -11.23 -4.26 6.23
CA PHE A 88 -12.24 -3.80 7.17
C PHE A 88 -12.36 -2.27 7.10
N ILE A 89 -13.59 -1.77 7.03
CA ILE A 89 -13.89 -0.34 7.05
C ILE A 89 -14.86 -0.08 8.21
N PRO A 90 -14.48 0.71 9.23
CA PRO A 90 -15.37 0.98 10.34
C PRO A 90 -16.53 1.89 9.93
N ILE A 91 -17.73 1.62 10.45
CA ILE A 91 -18.96 2.34 10.12
C ILE A 91 -19.34 3.29 11.25
N ASN A 92 -19.59 2.73 12.44
CA ASN A 92 -19.97 3.44 13.63
C ASN A 92 -19.71 2.60 14.89
N THR A 93 -19.91 3.23 16.04
CA THR A 93 -19.98 2.57 17.33
C THR A 93 -21.37 2.75 17.93
N VAL A 94 -21.89 1.73 18.60
CA VAL A 94 -23.19 1.77 19.27
C VAL A 94 -23.13 1.05 20.61
N GLY A 95 -24.17 1.27 21.43
CA GLY A 95 -24.35 0.60 22.72
C GLY A 95 -24.60 1.60 23.84
N GLN A 96 -24.18 1.27 25.06
CA GLN A 96 -24.41 2.08 26.25
C GLN A 96 -23.29 1.99 27.27
N ALA A 97 -22.97 3.12 27.90
CA ALA A 97 -22.02 3.20 29.00
C ALA A 97 -22.53 4.19 30.05
N GLN A 98 -21.97 4.10 31.25
CA GLN A 98 -22.24 5.04 32.33
C GLN A 98 -20.91 5.54 32.92
N PRO A 99 -20.77 6.84 33.23
CA PRO A 99 -21.75 7.92 33.13
C PRO A 99 -21.76 8.63 31.76
N LYS A 100 -20.90 8.20 30.82
CA LYS A 100 -20.72 8.84 29.51
C LYS A 100 -21.28 7.97 28.39
N ALA A 101 -21.56 8.59 27.24
CA ALA A 101 -21.89 7.87 26.02
C ALA A 101 -20.72 6.99 25.54
N ILE A 102 -21.04 6.05 24.65
CA ILE A 102 -20.06 5.22 23.96
C ILE A 102 -19.15 6.09 23.07
N PRO A 103 -17.81 5.86 23.07
CA PRO A 103 -16.90 6.64 22.24
C PRO A 103 -17.09 6.35 20.74
N THR A 104 -16.92 7.37 19.93
CA THR A 104 -16.97 7.32 18.46
C THR A 104 -15.74 6.63 17.87
N ILE A 105 -15.80 6.27 16.58
CA ILE A 105 -14.66 5.74 15.80
C ILE A 105 -13.42 6.61 15.94
N SER A 106 -13.59 7.95 15.84
CA SER A 106 -12.49 8.91 15.91
C SER A 106 -11.87 8.95 17.32
N GLU A 107 -12.70 8.92 18.38
CA GLU A 107 -12.21 8.89 19.76
C GLU A 107 -11.52 7.57 20.12
N ILE A 108 -11.92 6.46 19.51
CA ILE A 108 -11.23 5.17 19.64
C ILE A 108 -9.94 5.14 18.78
N GLY A 109 -9.78 6.04 17.80
CA GLY A 109 -8.59 6.10 16.96
C GLY A 109 -8.50 4.96 15.93
N MET A 110 -9.64 4.54 15.39
CA MET A 110 -9.69 3.51 14.35
C MET A 110 -9.19 4.05 13.00
N PRO A 111 -8.35 3.31 12.25
CA PRO A 111 -8.01 3.66 10.87
C PRO A 111 -9.25 3.63 9.96
N SER A 112 -9.24 4.43 8.89
CA SER A 112 -10.35 4.50 7.93
C SER A 112 -10.53 3.23 7.09
N ILE A 113 -9.47 2.45 6.92
CA ILE A 113 -9.47 1.16 6.24
C ILE A 113 -8.31 0.31 6.77
N VAL A 114 -8.55 -0.99 6.97
CA VAL A 114 -7.54 -1.94 7.46
C VAL A 114 -7.54 -3.18 6.56
N PRO A 115 -6.62 -3.29 5.59
CA PRO A 115 -6.41 -4.51 4.83
C PRO A 115 -5.93 -5.66 5.73
N LEU A 116 -6.35 -6.88 5.44
CA LEU A 116 -5.79 -8.08 6.07
C LEU A 116 -4.37 -8.33 5.54
N ASN A 117 -3.58 -9.12 6.26
CA ASN A 117 -2.22 -9.46 5.86
C ASN A 117 -1.87 -10.91 6.24
N GLY A 118 -2.50 -11.85 5.54
CA GLY A 118 -2.34 -13.28 5.80
C GLY A 118 -2.64 -13.64 7.25
N SER A 119 -1.76 -14.44 7.84
CA SER A 119 -1.85 -14.86 9.24
C SER A 119 -1.37 -13.81 10.25
N SER A 120 -0.85 -12.68 9.79
CA SER A 120 -0.41 -11.60 10.68
C SER A 120 -1.59 -10.89 11.30
N GLU A 121 -1.45 -10.45 12.55
CA GLU A 121 -2.43 -9.57 13.17
C GLU A 121 -2.37 -8.17 12.56
N VAL A 122 -3.50 -7.71 12.04
CA VAL A 122 -3.72 -6.32 11.67
C VAL A 122 -4.66 -5.70 12.69
N TYR A 123 -4.41 -4.45 13.07
CA TYR A 123 -5.13 -3.81 14.17
C TYR A 123 -6.29 -2.95 13.67
N LEU A 124 -7.51 -3.37 13.99
CA LEU A 124 -8.74 -2.59 13.80
C LEU A 124 -8.79 -1.41 14.78
N VAL A 125 -8.27 -1.61 15.99
CA VAL A 125 -7.99 -0.58 16.98
C VAL A 125 -6.53 -0.75 17.43
N PRO A 126 -5.58 0.02 16.87
CA PRO A 126 -4.15 -0.12 17.20
C PRO A 126 -3.83 0.24 18.65
N ARG A 127 -4.48 1.29 19.16
CA ARG A 127 -4.41 1.76 20.54
C ARG A 127 -5.53 2.76 20.77
N SER A 128 -6.51 2.42 21.60
CA SER A 128 -7.64 3.32 21.81
C SER A 128 -7.26 4.57 22.60
N ASN A 129 -7.69 5.75 22.11
CA ASN A 129 -7.61 7.02 22.86
C ASN A 129 -8.77 7.18 23.87
N ALA A 130 -9.79 6.33 23.78
CA ALA A 130 -10.91 6.26 24.72
C ALA A 130 -10.89 4.93 25.52
N PRO A 131 -10.97 4.96 26.86
CA PRO A 131 -11.00 3.72 27.65
C PRO A 131 -12.31 2.93 27.44
N LEU A 132 -12.26 1.61 27.61
CA LEU A 132 -13.46 0.84 27.95
C LEU A 132 -13.86 1.27 29.37
N TYR A 133 -14.92 2.07 29.50
CA TYR A 133 -15.23 2.80 30.73
C TYR A 133 -16.69 2.63 31.14
N ASN A 134 -16.88 2.07 32.33
CA ASN A 134 -18.17 1.98 33.00
C ASN A 134 -17.95 1.98 34.52
N VAL A 135 -18.00 3.17 35.12
CA VAL A 135 -17.81 3.38 36.56
C VAL A 135 -19.07 3.99 37.14
N SER A 136 -19.68 3.30 38.11
CA SER A 136 -20.96 3.67 38.69
C SER A 136 -21.03 3.27 40.16
N ALA A 137 -21.76 4.05 40.97
CA ALA A 137 -22.01 3.72 42.38
C ALA A 137 -22.88 2.46 42.55
N TYR A 138 -23.68 2.13 41.53
CA TYR A 138 -24.55 0.96 41.47
C TYR A 138 -24.17 0.07 40.28
N ASN A 139 -24.64 -1.18 40.28
CA ASN A 139 -24.42 -2.07 39.15
C ASN A 139 -24.97 -1.45 37.86
N SER A 140 -24.09 -1.27 36.86
CA SER A 140 -24.47 -0.76 35.55
C SER A 140 -24.00 -1.70 34.46
N TYR A 141 -24.71 -1.65 33.33
CA TYR A 141 -24.39 -2.45 32.16
C TYR A 141 -23.65 -1.60 31.14
N TYR A 142 -22.56 -2.16 30.62
CA TYR A 142 -21.74 -1.62 29.55
C TYR A 142 -21.89 -2.48 28.30
N ASP A 143 -22.04 -1.81 27.17
CA ASP A 143 -22.13 -2.40 25.85
C ASP A 143 -21.43 -1.49 24.84
N LEU A 144 -20.34 -1.96 24.23
CA LEU A 144 -19.71 -1.29 23.09
C LEU A 144 -19.71 -2.26 21.91
N GLN A 145 -20.35 -1.85 20.82
CA GLN A 145 -20.36 -2.55 19.55
C GLN A 145 -19.61 -1.71 18.52
N LEU A 146 -18.70 -2.34 17.77
CA LEU A 146 -17.96 -1.75 16.66
C LEU A 146 -18.43 -2.43 15.39
N HIS A 147 -19.02 -1.66 14.48
CA HIS A 147 -19.57 -2.15 13.22
C HIS A 147 -18.60 -1.90 12.07
N TYR A 148 -18.45 -2.90 11.20
CA TYR A 148 -17.53 -2.86 10.07
C TYR A 148 -18.19 -3.32 8.79
N ASN A 149 -17.90 -2.61 7.70
CA ASN A 149 -18.00 -3.18 6.37
C ASN A 149 -16.82 -4.11 6.13
N ILE A 150 -17.03 -5.13 5.30
CA ILE A 150 -15.95 -5.89 4.69
C ILE A 150 -15.91 -5.52 3.21
N GLN A 151 -14.73 -5.16 2.71
CA GLN A 151 -14.51 -4.80 1.31
C GLN A 151 -13.58 -5.81 0.65
N VAL A 152 -13.98 -6.30 -0.51
CA VAL A 152 -13.10 -6.89 -1.51
C VAL A 152 -12.64 -5.78 -2.44
N LEU A 153 -11.33 -5.58 -2.55
CA LEU A 153 -10.74 -4.53 -3.36
C LEU A 153 -10.97 -4.77 -4.87
N PRO A 154 -11.01 -3.72 -5.70
CA PRO A 154 -11.05 -3.86 -7.14
C PRO A 154 -9.77 -4.49 -7.69
N GLY A 155 -9.85 -5.17 -8.83
CA GLY A 155 -8.67 -5.59 -9.59
C GLY A 155 -8.88 -6.81 -10.49
N ALA A 156 -7.99 -6.93 -11.49
CA ALA A 156 -8.02 -8.02 -12.47
C ALA A 156 -7.84 -9.42 -11.86
N TYR A 157 -7.23 -9.52 -10.67
CA TYR A 157 -7.05 -10.77 -9.93
C TYR A 157 -8.37 -11.52 -9.66
N LEU A 158 -9.50 -10.81 -9.60
CA LEU A 158 -10.83 -11.39 -9.44
C LEU A 158 -11.19 -12.37 -10.58
N LYS A 159 -10.57 -12.22 -11.75
CA LYS A 159 -10.78 -13.12 -12.90
C LYS A 159 -10.50 -14.57 -12.56
N ASP A 160 -9.43 -14.82 -11.82
CA ASP A 160 -8.97 -16.17 -11.48
C ASP A 160 -9.74 -16.77 -10.29
N LEU A 161 -10.49 -15.92 -9.59
CA LEU A 161 -11.31 -16.29 -8.44
C LEU A 161 -12.76 -16.62 -8.80
N GLN A 162 -13.22 -16.30 -10.01
CA GLN A 162 -14.62 -16.52 -10.39
C GLN A 162 -14.97 -17.99 -10.63
N GLY A 163 -16.23 -18.36 -10.37
CA GLY A 163 -16.79 -19.68 -10.73
C GLY A 163 -17.42 -19.74 -12.13
N GLY A 164 -17.36 -18.66 -12.90
CA GLY A 164 -18.05 -18.55 -14.18
C GLY A 164 -19.57 -18.59 -13.99
N TYR A 165 -20.28 -19.47 -14.72
CA TYR A 165 -21.75 -19.59 -14.60
C TYR A 165 -22.23 -20.10 -13.22
N ASN A 166 -21.33 -20.66 -12.40
CA ASN A 166 -21.59 -21.02 -11.01
C ASN A 166 -20.85 -20.07 -10.06
N GLN A 167 -21.24 -20.05 -8.79
CA GLN A 167 -20.44 -19.38 -7.76
C GLN A 167 -19.20 -20.20 -7.41
N LYS A 168 -18.07 -19.54 -7.17
CA LYS A 168 -16.94 -20.11 -6.45
C LYS A 168 -16.94 -19.52 -5.05
N THR A 169 -17.07 -20.38 -4.04
CA THR A 169 -17.23 -19.97 -2.64
C THR A 169 -15.91 -20.04 -1.90
N TYR A 170 -15.64 -19.03 -1.08
CA TYR A 170 -14.46 -18.89 -0.24
C TYR A 170 -14.87 -18.64 1.21
N TRP A 171 -14.25 -19.36 2.14
CA TRP A 171 -14.48 -19.19 3.57
C TRP A 171 -13.35 -18.38 4.21
N LEU A 172 -13.67 -17.15 4.60
CA LEU A 172 -12.77 -16.28 5.34
C LEU A 172 -12.86 -16.62 6.83
N ALA A 173 -11.91 -17.42 7.33
CA ALA A 173 -11.80 -17.77 8.74
C ALA A 173 -10.91 -16.76 9.48
N LEU A 174 -11.50 -16.00 10.40
CA LEU A 174 -10.87 -14.91 11.12
C LEU A 174 -10.70 -15.25 12.60
N THR A 175 -9.64 -14.71 13.21
CA THR A 175 -9.51 -14.65 14.67
C THR A 175 -9.40 -13.21 15.09
N PHE A 176 -10.33 -12.77 15.93
CA PHE A 176 -10.32 -11.48 16.57
C PHE A 176 -9.72 -11.60 17.96
N ARG A 177 -8.82 -10.68 18.32
CA ARG A 177 -8.24 -10.62 19.67
C ARG A 177 -8.34 -9.22 20.24
N ALA A 178 -8.86 -9.15 21.46
CA ALA A 178 -8.93 -7.91 22.23
C ALA A 178 -7.87 -7.92 23.32
N TYR A 179 -7.16 -6.80 23.48
CA TYR A 179 -6.09 -6.65 24.46
C TYR A 179 -6.34 -5.46 25.38
N GLY A 180 -5.95 -5.61 26.64
CA GLY A 180 -6.01 -4.53 27.64
C GLY A 180 -4.76 -3.65 27.66
N SER A 181 -4.61 -2.87 28.73
CA SER A 181 -3.65 -1.76 28.79
C SER A 181 -2.18 -2.19 28.70
N ASN A 182 -1.87 -3.42 29.11
CA ASN A 182 -0.52 -3.99 29.17
C ASN A 182 -0.33 -5.13 28.14
N ASN A 183 -1.12 -5.13 27.06
CA ASN A 183 -1.19 -6.21 26.07
C ASN A 183 -1.66 -7.56 26.63
N GLU A 184 -2.32 -7.58 27.79
CA GLU A 184 -2.99 -8.78 28.29
C GLU A 184 -4.19 -9.12 27.41
N LEU A 185 -4.38 -10.41 27.08
CA LEU A 185 -5.53 -10.85 26.30
C LEU A 185 -6.80 -10.72 27.14
N ILE A 186 -7.73 -9.87 26.69
CA ILE A 186 -9.09 -9.77 27.24
C ILE A 186 -9.91 -10.95 26.75
N GLY A 187 -9.82 -11.26 25.46
CA GLY A 187 -10.55 -12.35 24.85
C GLY A 187 -10.15 -12.57 23.39
N SER A 188 -10.47 -13.77 22.89
CA SER A 188 -10.25 -14.17 21.51
C SER A 188 -11.54 -14.80 20.99
N TYR A 189 -11.97 -14.42 19.78
CA TYR A 189 -13.16 -14.96 19.16
C TYR A 189 -12.89 -15.32 17.70
N GLN A 190 -13.34 -16.49 17.28
CA GLN A 190 -13.20 -16.94 15.91
C GLN A 190 -14.50 -16.68 15.16
N GLN A 191 -14.41 -16.16 13.94
CA GLN A 191 -15.58 -15.95 13.10
C GLN A 191 -15.30 -16.27 11.65
N THR A 192 -16.29 -16.84 10.97
CA THR A 192 -16.23 -17.12 9.54
C THR A 192 -17.10 -16.13 8.76
N TYR A 193 -16.69 -15.85 7.53
CA TYR A 193 -17.43 -15.05 6.57
C TYR A 193 -17.36 -15.69 5.19
N GLN A 194 -18.48 -15.71 4.47
CA GLN A 194 -18.55 -16.32 3.14
C GLN A 194 -18.40 -15.25 2.05
N ILE A 195 -17.52 -15.52 1.09
CA ILE A 195 -17.33 -14.71 -0.11
C ILE A 195 -17.65 -15.59 -1.32
N ASP A 196 -18.66 -15.23 -2.09
CA ASP A 196 -19.01 -15.89 -3.34
C ASP A 196 -18.58 -15.03 -4.52
N VAL A 197 -17.74 -15.59 -5.40
CA VAL A 197 -17.32 -14.92 -6.64
C VAL A 197 -18.04 -15.56 -7.83
N PHE A 198 -18.95 -14.79 -8.42
CA PHE A 198 -19.74 -15.16 -9.60
C PHE A 198 -19.03 -14.74 -10.88
N LYS A 199 -19.62 -15.07 -12.03
CA LYS A 199 -19.24 -14.50 -13.33
C LYS A 199 -19.12 -12.97 -13.21
N LEU A 200 -17.95 -12.44 -13.53
CA LEU A 200 -17.74 -11.00 -13.56
C LEU A 200 -18.44 -10.40 -14.79
N THR A 201 -19.22 -9.34 -14.60
CA THR A 201 -20.08 -8.76 -15.65
C THR A 201 -19.46 -7.58 -16.39
N ASP A 202 -18.41 -7.00 -15.84
CA ASP A 202 -17.65 -5.88 -16.39
C ASP A 202 -16.26 -6.32 -16.88
N SER A 203 -15.48 -5.37 -17.39
CA SER A 203 -14.09 -5.61 -17.80
C SER A 203 -13.13 -5.28 -16.66
N PRO A 204 -11.98 -5.97 -16.55
CA PRO A 204 -10.96 -5.62 -15.59
C PRO A 204 -10.55 -4.16 -15.75
N ILE A 205 -10.29 -3.48 -14.62
CA ILE A 205 -9.48 -2.27 -14.67
C ILE A 205 -8.09 -2.74 -15.11
N GLU A 206 -7.63 -2.30 -16.29
CA GLU A 206 -6.26 -2.57 -16.70
C GLU A 206 -5.31 -1.87 -15.72
N GLU A 207 -4.41 -2.63 -15.10
CA GLU A 207 -3.33 -2.03 -14.33
C GLU A 207 -2.40 -1.28 -15.28
N ASN A 208 -1.96 -0.08 -14.88
CA ASN A 208 -0.99 0.67 -15.66
C ASN A 208 0.35 -0.05 -15.63
N THR A 209 0.74 -0.66 -16.75
CA THR A 209 2.06 -1.23 -16.95
C THR A 209 2.89 -0.26 -17.76
N TYR A 210 4.10 0.05 -17.28
CA TYR A 210 5.05 0.90 -17.99
C TYR A 210 6.48 0.52 -17.61
N SER A 211 7.37 0.60 -18.59
CA SER A 211 8.80 0.37 -18.41
C SER A 211 9.60 1.25 -19.35
N ILE A 212 10.80 1.60 -18.91
CA ILE A 212 11.79 2.36 -19.66
C ILE A 212 13.12 1.64 -19.58
N ARG A 213 13.85 1.59 -20.69
CA ARG A 213 15.18 0.96 -20.74
C ARG A 213 16.12 1.74 -21.64
N ILE A 214 17.32 2.02 -21.12
CA ILE A 214 18.45 2.56 -21.88
C ILE A 214 19.26 1.39 -22.45
N SER A 215 19.57 1.44 -23.75
CA SER A 215 20.39 0.41 -24.42
C SER A 215 21.82 0.39 -23.85
N SER A 216 22.52 -0.73 -23.99
CA SER A 216 23.92 -0.87 -23.53
C SER A 216 24.84 0.19 -24.11
N GLU A 217 24.64 0.54 -25.38
CA GLU A 217 25.45 1.50 -26.13
C GLU A 217 25.20 2.94 -25.66
N ALA A 218 24.00 3.23 -25.16
CA ALA A 218 23.61 4.54 -24.67
C ALA A 218 23.87 4.76 -23.17
N GLN A 219 24.28 3.72 -22.42
CA GLN A 219 24.56 3.83 -20.97
C GLN A 219 25.77 4.70 -20.65
N LYS A 220 26.71 4.82 -21.59
CA LYS A 220 27.91 5.66 -21.47
C LYS A 220 27.97 6.65 -22.64
N GLY A 221 27.30 7.77 -22.45
CA GLY A 221 27.36 8.92 -23.34
C GLY A 221 28.78 9.48 -23.44
N PHE A 222 29.32 9.69 -24.64
CA PHE A 222 30.63 10.31 -24.84
C PHE A 222 30.58 11.32 -26.00
N LEU A 223 30.94 12.57 -25.69
CA LEU A 223 31.14 13.66 -26.64
C LEU A 223 32.59 14.09 -26.55
N GLU A 224 33.29 14.06 -27.68
CA GLU A 224 34.72 14.31 -27.72
C GLU A 224 35.04 15.52 -28.58
N MET A 225 35.79 16.49 -28.02
CA MET A 225 36.24 17.69 -28.71
C MET A 225 37.76 17.70 -28.77
N LYS A 226 38.34 17.42 -29.94
CA LYS A 226 39.79 17.23 -30.14
C LYS A 226 40.44 18.34 -30.94
N SER A 227 39.69 18.95 -31.85
CA SER A 227 40.21 19.91 -32.83
C SER A 227 39.56 21.28 -32.70
N LEU A 228 40.24 22.34 -33.16
CA LEU A 228 39.64 23.68 -33.24
C LEU A 228 38.34 23.70 -34.06
N ALA A 229 38.21 22.81 -35.06
CA ALA A 229 37.00 22.68 -35.86
C ALA A 229 35.82 22.14 -35.03
N ASP A 230 36.09 21.25 -34.07
CA ASP A 230 35.08 20.72 -33.13
C ASP A 230 34.55 21.83 -32.22
N TYR A 231 35.43 22.70 -31.71
CA TYR A 231 35.02 23.88 -30.94
C TYR A 231 34.24 24.89 -31.79
N ALA A 232 34.66 25.11 -33.04
CA ALA A 232 34.00 26.04 -33.94
C ALA A 232 32.61 25.57 -34.38
N SER A 233 32.41 24.25 -34.56
CA SER A 233 31.19 23.69 -35.16
C SER A 233 30.28 22.98 -34.14
N GLY A 234 30.79 22.69 -32.95
CA GLY A 234 30.14 21.78 -32.00
C GLY A 234 30.32 20.31 -32.42
N VAL A 235 30.00 19.42 -31.49
CA VAL A 235 30.06 17.96 -31.70
C VAL A 235 28.72 17.34 -31.40
N LYS A 236 28.38 16.25 -32.10
CA LYS A 236 27.11 15.52 -31.94
C LYS A 236 27.37 14.03 -31.91
N VAL A 237 26.68 13.34 -30.99
CA VAL A 237 26.61 11.88 -30.93
C VAL A 237 25.15 11.43 -31.02
N VAL A 238 24.93 10.30 -31.68
CA VAL A 238 23.61 9.68 -31.84
C VAL A 238 23.70 8.22 -31.41
N TYR A 239 22.83 7.83 -30.48
CA TYR A 239 22.65 6.45 -30.04
C TYR A 239 21.38 5.90 -30.64
N SER A 240 21.51 5.13 -31.72
CA SER A 240 20.37 4.53 -32.42
C SER A 240 19.63 3.54 -31.53
N SER A 241 18.30 3.65 -31.45
CA SER A 241 17.44 2.86 -30.56
C SER A 241 17.94 2.86 -29.09
N GLY A 242 18.57 3.96 -28.67
CA GLY A 242 19.20 4.10 -27.35
C GLY A 242 18.22 4.08 -26.18
N LEU A 243 16.93 4.32 -26.43
CA LEU A 243 15.86 4.29 -25.44
C LEU A 243 14.68 3.44 -25.93
N ASN A 244 14.19 2.55 -25.06
CA ASN A 244 13.00 1.74 -25.29
C ASN A 244 11.93 2.02 -24.22
N VAL A 245 10.68 2.11 -24.66
CA VAL A 245 9.49 2.28 -23.83
C VAL A 245 8.45 1.22 -24.18
N ILE A 246 7.85 0.63 -23.14
CA ILE A 246 6.71 -0.28 -23.24
C ILE A 246 5.66 0.16 -22.24
N THR A 247 4.44 0.46 -22.68
CA THR A 247 3.33 0.82 -21.79
C THR A 247 1.95 0.56 -22.39
N ASN A 248 0.94 0.33 -21.54
CA ASN A 248 -0.47 0.27 -21.93
C ASN A 248 -1.23 1.60 -21.78
N VAL A 249 -0.62 2.65 -21.21
CA VAL A 249 -1.22 3.97 -21.03
C VAL A 249 -0.40 5.08 -21.69
N PRO A 250 -0.98 6.26 -21.98
CA PRO A 250 -0.20 7.43 -22.37
C PRO A 250 0.85 7.76 -21.30
N TYR A 251 1.99 8.31 -21.73
CA TYR A 251 3.15 8.49 -20.85
C TYR A 251 3.88 9.80 -21.08
N GLN A 252 4.70 10.15 -20.10
CA GLN A 252 5.75 11.17 -20.18
C GLN A 252 7.10 10.57 -19.87
N ILE A 253 8.14 11.07 -20.55
CA ILE A 253 9.53 10.82 -20.19
C ILE A 253 10.12 12.14 -19.71
N SER A 254 10.73 12.11 -18.52
CA SER A 254 11.50 13.23 -18.00
C SER A 254 12.97 12.87 -17.84
N LEU A 255 13.81 13.91 -17.91
CA LEU A 255 15.26 13.81 -17.76
C LEU A 255 15.76 14.87 -16.79
N ARG A 256 16.73 14.47 -15.96
CA ARG A 256 17.60 15.40 -15.24
C ARG A 256 18.98 14.81 -15.04
N SER A 257 19.95 15.68 -14.83
CA SER A 257 21.24 15.33 -14.25
C SER A 257 21.11 15.12 -12.74
N VAL A 258 21.79 14.10 -12.21
CA VAL A 258 21.90 13.84 -10.77
C VAL A 258 22.78 14.90 -10.10
N SER A 259 23.86 15.30 -10.76
CA SER A 259 24.77 16.36 -10.31
C SER A 259 24.39 17.72 -10.93
N PRO A 260 24.63 18.85 -10.25
CA PRO A 260 24.30 20.19 -10.78
C PRO A 260 25.22 20.67 -11.92
N GLN A 261 26.33 19.98 -12.15
CA GLN A 261 27.38 20.32 -13.10
C GLN A 261 28.09 19.04 -13.52
N PHE A 262 28.77 19.06 -14.66
CA PHE A 262 29.75 18.03 -14.95
C PHE A 262 31.00 18.26 -14.10
N VAL A 263 31.64 17.17 -13.66
CA VAL A 263 32.83 17.22 -12.81
C VAL A 263 33.92 16.34 -13.44
N SER A 264 35.15 16.85 -13.43
CA SER A 264 36.34 16.10 -13.81
C SER A 264 37.00 15.42 -12.62
N ASP A 265 37.86 14.44 -12.87
CA ASP A 265 38.62 13.73 -11.82
C ASP A 265 39.47 14.66 -10.93
N LYS A 266 39.85 15.83 -11.46
CA LYS A 266 40.63 16.86 -10.75
C LYS A 266 39.78 17.93 -10.08
N GLY A 267 38.44 17.80 -10.12
CA GLY A 267 37.51 18.73 -9.47
C GLY A 267 37.15 19.97 -10.28
N SER A 268 37.68 20.16 -11.49
CA SER A 268 37.18 21.20 -12.41
C SER A 268 35.73 20.89 -12.79
N THR A 269 34.94 21.94 -12.98
CA THR A 269 33.50 21.85 -13.21
C THR A 269 33.11 22.49 -14.53
N LEU A 270 32.06 21.96 -15.18
CA LEU A 270 31.49 22.51 -16.40
C LEU A 270 29.95 22.60 -16.26
N PRO A 271 29.32 23.72 -16.64
CA PRO A 271 27.87 23.85 -16.59
C PRO A 271 27.16 22.80 -17.44
N LEU A 272 25.97 22.35 -17.02
CA LEU A 272 25.24 21.30 -17.73
C LEU A 272 24.69 21.77 -19.09
N ASN A 273 24.29 23.03 -19.18
CA ASN A 273 23.62 23.60 -20.35
C ASN A 273 24.51 23.72 -21.61
N VAL A 274 25.81 23.45 -21.50
CA VAL A 274 26.72 23.32 -22.64
C VAL A 274 26.38 22.11 -23.53
N VAL A 275 25.65 21.13 -22.99
CA VAL A 275 25.16 19.96 -23.71
C VAL A 275 23.65 20.07 -23.88
N LYS A 276 23.20 19.87 -25.13
CA LYS A 276 21.79 19.74 -25.51
C LYS A 276 21.45 18.29 -25.75
N MET A 277 20.18 17.94 -25.52
CA MET A 277 19.65 16.59 -25.73
C MET A 277 18.32 16.65 -26.49
N HIS A 278 18.13 15.68 -27.38
CA HIS A 278 16.87 15.44 -28.05
C HIS A 278 16.65 13.95 -28.29
N LEU A 279 15.41 13.49 -28.09
CA LEU A 279 14.97 12.17 -28.51
C LEU A 279 14.41 12.24 -29.92
N VAL A 280 14.70 11.25 -30.75
CA VAL A 280 14.09 11.10 -32.08
C VAL A 280 13.26 9.82 -32.11
N PRO A 281 11.92 9.91 -32.23
CA PRO A 281 11.06 8.74 -32.36
C PRO A 281 11.46 7.87 -33.56
N VAL A 282 11.50 6.55 -33.38
CA VAL A 282 11.87 5.59 -34.44
C VAL A 282 10.63 4.84 -34.94
N GLY A 283 10.54 4.64 -36.26
CA GLY A 283 9.48 3.85 -36.88
C GLY A 283 8.10 4.49 -36.75
N SER A 284 7.13 3.76 -36.20
CA SER A 284 5.75 4.24 -36.00
C SER A 284 5.54 4.97 -34.67
N ASN A 285 6.60 5.24 -33.90
CA ASN A 285 6.52 6.01 -32.67
C ASN A 285 6.09 7.46 -32.98
N SER A 286 4.91 7.85 -32.49
CA SER A 286 4.29 9.16 -32.73
C SER A 286 4.37 10.12 -31.55
N ALA A 287 5.26 9.85 -30.59
CA ALA A 287 5.46 10.72 -29.45
C ALA A 287 5.95 12.12 -29.86
N SER A 288 5.44 13.13 -29.15
CA SER A 288 5.98 14.48 -29.21
C SER A 288 7.28 14.53 -28.42
N VAL A 289 8.29 15.22 -28.94
CA VAL A 289 9.61 15.33 -28.34
C VAL A 289 10.06 16.78 -28.30
N SER A 290 10.79 17.13 -27.25
CA SER A 290 11.34 18.47 -27.03
C SER A 290 12.87 18.43 -27.06
N THR A 291 13.48 19.53 -27.51
CA THR A 291 14.92 19.74 -27.33
C THR A 291 15.13 20.46 -26.01
N ILE A 292 16.08 20.00 -25.21
CA ILE A 292 16.44 20.62 -23.94
C ILE A 292 17.95 20.88 -23.86
N GLU A 293 18.33 21.87 -23.08
CA GLU A 293 19.67 21.96 -22.48
C GLU A 293 19.67 21.13 -21.20
N LEU A 294 20.75 20.39 -20.92
CA LEU A 294 20.80 19.58 -19.70
C LEU A 294 20.76 20.47 -18.46
N SER A 295 20.01 20.02 -17.45
CA SER A 295 19.95 20.66 -16.14
C SER A 295 19.78 19.60 -15.04
N ASN A 296 19.89 20.03 -13.78
CA ASN A 296 19.56 19.18 -12.62
C ASN A 296 18.08 19.27 -12.20
N THR A 297 17.27 20.02 -12.94
CA THR A 297 15.82 20.09 -12.76
C THR A 297 15.16 19.12 -13.73
N SER A 298 14.10 18.43 -13.29
CA SER A 298 13.38 17.51 -14.18
C SER A 298 12.72 18.26 -15.32
N GLN A 299 12.99 17.84 -16.56
CA GLN A 299 12.43 18.41 -17.77
C GLN A 299 11.76 17.31 -18.60
N ILE A 300 10.56 17.58 -19.11
CA ILE A 300 9.84 16.66 -20.01
C ILE A 300 10.54 16.69 -21.37
N ILE A 301 10.94 15.51 -21.84
CA ILE A 301 11.68 15.30 -23.09
C ILE A 301 10.87 14.54 -24.14
N ALA A 302 9.83 13.81 -23.71
CA ALA A 302 8.88 13.16 -24.61
C ALA A 302 7.49 13.02 -23.96
N ASP A 303 6.47 13.11 -24.80
CA ASP A 303 5.06 12.89 -24.50
C ASP A 303 4.49 11.91 -25.53
N GLY A 304 4.11 10.71 -25.10
CA GLY A 304 3.69 9.63 -26.00
C GLY A 304 2.31 9.04 -25.70
N PRO A 305 1.61 8.51 -26.71
CA PRO A 305 0.44 7.67 -26.49
C PRO A 305 0.85 6.29 -25.94
N SER A 306 -0.13 5.49 -25.49
CA SER A 306 0.09 4.08 -25.16
C SER A 306 0.80 3.34 -26.30
N THR A 307 1.80 2.52 -25.96
CA THR A 307 2.45 1.62 -26.93
C THR A 307 1.69 0.30 -27.09
N LYS A 308 0.57 0.13 -26.37
CA LYS A 308 -0.20 -1.12 -26.29
C LYS A 308 0.68 -2.31 -25.93
N ASN A 309 1.63 -2.08 -25.01
CA ASN A 309 2.65 -3.05 -24.59
C ASN A 309 3.59 -3.53 -25.72
N ALA A 310 3.63 -2.83 -26.86
CA ALA A 310 4.67 -3.03 -27.87
C ALA A 310 5.93 -2.22 -27.54
N GLN A 311 7.06 -2.63 -28.11
CA GLN A 311 8.32 -1.90 -28.02
C GLN A 311 8.25 -0.62 -28.85
N SER A 312 8.44 0.53 -28.20
CA SER A 312 8.60 1.83 -28.85
C SER A 312 10.01 2.36 -28.62
N TYR A 313 10.70 2.76 -29.68
CA TYR A 313 12.10 3.15 -29.64
C TYR A 313 12.30 4.64 -29.91
N TYR A 314 13.38 5.18 -29.34
CA TYR A 314 13.93 6.49 -29.66
C TYR A 314 15.43 6.39 -29.88
N ASP A 315 15.94 7.15 -30.84
CA ASP A 315 17.35 7.50 -30.87
C ASP A 315 17.60 8.61 -29.84
N ILE A 316 18.74 8.54 -29.14
CA ILE A 316 19.17 9.58 -28.20
C ILE A 316 20.24 10.42 -28.88
N GLN A 317 20.05 11.74 -28.94
CA GLN A 317 21.03 12.66 -29.50
C GLN A 317 21.53 13.61 -28.42
N TYR A 318 22.86 13.74 -28.33
CA TYR A 318 23.51 14.78 -27.52
C TYR A 318 24.43 15.61 -28.41
N TRP A 319 24.50 16.91 -28.15
CA TRP A 319 25.42 17.79 -28.87
C TRP A 319 25.80 19.04 -28.10
N THR A 320 26.89 19.67 -28.52
CA THR A 320 27.33 20.99 -28.05
C THR A 320 27.02 22.07 -29.08
N SER A 321 26.90 23.33 -28.63
CA SER A 321 26.69 24.44 -29.55
C SER A 321 28.01 24.85 -30.25
N PRO A 322 27.95 25.32 -31.50
CA PRO A 322 29.09 25.92 -32.17
C PRO A 322 29.64 27.11 -31.37
N ALA A 323 30.96 27.23 -31.25
CA ALA A 323 31.66 28.34 -30.61
C ALA A 323 31.18 28.68 -29.18
N ASP A 324 30.88 27.66 -28.37
CA ASP A 324 30.49 27.86 -26.97
C ASP A 324 31.71 28.27 -26.11
N ASN A 325 31.71 29.52 -25.63
CA ASN A 325 32.80 30.05 -24.80
C ASN A 325 33.02 29.23 -23.52
N GLN A 326 31.98 28.61 -22.95
CA GLN A 326 32.12 27.80 -21.74
C GLN A 326 32.97 26.55 -22.00
N LEU A 327 32.89 25.99 -23.22
CA LEU A 327 33.70 24.86 -23.64
C LEU A 327 35.11 25.29 -24.06
N ILE A 328 35.24 26.44 -24.71
CA ILE A 328 36.54 26.99 -25.14
C ILE A 328 37.42 27.39 -23.95
N GLU A 329 36.83 27.97 -22.91
CA GLU A 329 37.53 28.46 -21.71
C GLU A 329 37.72 27.36 -20.65
N ALA A 330 37.07 26.21 -20.80
CA ALA A 330 37.18 25.10 -19.85
C ALA A 330 38.60 24.51 -19.81
N VAL A 331 39.02 24.05 -18.63
CA VAL A 331 40.25 23.28 -18.49
C VAL A 331 40.10 21.97 -19.25
N MET A 332 41.05 21.63 -20.13
CA MET A 332 41.02 20.35 -20.86
C MET A 332 41.07 19.17 -19.88
N ALA A 333 39.96 18.44 -19.79
CA ALA A 333 39.78 17.26 -18.95
C ALA A 333 38.56 16.47 -19.44
N GLU A 334 38.39 15.24 -18.94
CA GLU A 334 37.13 14.51 -19.06
C GLU A 334 36.18 14.99 -17.97
N TYR A 335 34.98 15.40 -18.36
CA TYR A 335 33.92 15.86 -17.48
C TYR A 335 32.75 14.89 -17.55
N SER A 336 32.21 14.48 -16.40
CA SER A 336 31.12 13.50 -16.35
C SER A 336 29.99 13.92 -15.42
N THR A 337 28.80 13.39 -15.71
CA THR A 337 27.63 13.42 -14.83
C THR A 337 26.79 12.16 -15.07
N THR A 338 25.82 11.89 -14.20
CA THR A 338 24.83 10.83 -14.39
C THR A 338 23.48 11.44 -14.74
N LEU A 339 22.85 10.91 -15.78
CA LEU A 339 21.50 11.31 -16.20
C LEU A 339 20.48 10.28 -15.73
N LEU A 340 19.37 10.76 -15.16
CA LEU A 340 18.23 9.96 -14.73
C LEU A 340 17.06 10.17 -15.70
N TYR A 341 16.65 9.09 -16.34
CA TYR A 341 15.44 9.01 -17.15
C TYR A 341 14.31 8.43 -16.30
N GLU A 342 13.16 9.10 -16.29
CA GLU A 342 11.97 8.64 -15.57
C GLU A 342 10.78 8.59 -16.52
N ILE A 343 9.96 7.55 -16.39
CA ILE A 343 8.70 7.38 -17.11
C ILE A 343 7.54 7.47 -16.12
N THR A 344 6.51 8.23 -16.47
CA THR A 344 5.29 8.36 -15.67
C THR A 344 4.05 8.18 -16.55
N PRO A 345 3.02 7.46 -16.08
CA PRO A 345 1.68 7.50 -16.69
C PRO A 345 1.12 8.92 -16.75
N LYS A 346 0.34 9.21 -17.79
CA LYS A 346 -0.47 10.42 -17.90
C LYS A 346 -1.88 10.25 -17.37
#